data_AF-A0A177AWE6-F1
#
_entry.id   AF-A0A177AWE6-F1
#
_cell.length_a   1.000
_cell.length_b   1.000
_cell.length_c   1.000
_cell.angle_alpha   90.00
_cell.angle_beta   90.00
_cell.angle_gamma   90.00
#
_symmetry.space_group_name_H-M   'P 1'
#
loop_
_entity.id
_entity.type
_entity.pdbx_description
1 polymer ?
#
loop_
_entity_poly.entity_id
_entity_poly.type
_entity_poly.pdbx_seq_one_letter_code
_entity_poly.pdbx_strand_id
1 'polypeptide(L)'
;MSLIIKVIFFDSSGEITKLWFNILNTDYQLPHVMLGGYHTFVIELGRLLTIKKDKWEWIDYECLKRAKFSSLSAEMAVILVSCDYCSIHIVGNNQKKTLHRIKPNIPKKNKNFPNKRDSAVSNYFKEIYSYVANFFNFEGF
;
A
#
# COMPACT_ATOMS: atom_id res chain seq x y z
N MET A 1 9.13 -26.11 -15.27
CA MET A 1 8.85 -25.79 -13.86
C MET A 1 7.43 -25.25 -13.77
N SER A 2 6.50 -26.06 -13.30
CA SER A 2 5.10 -25.72 -13.04
C SER A 2 4.92 -25.85 -11.53
N LEU A 3 4.49 -24.78 -10.88
CA LEU A 3 4.22 -24.75 -9.45
C LEU A 3 2.74 -24.46 -9.29
N ILE A 4 2.03 -25.34 -8.59
CA ILE A 4 0.61 -25.11 -8.30
C ILE A 4 0.53 -24.18 -7.10
N ILE A 5 -0.04 -23.00 -7.33
CA ILE A 5 -0.23 -21.97 -6.32
C ILE A 5 -1.53 -22.23 -5.58
N LYS A 6 -1.45 -22.37 -4.25
CA LYS A 6 -2.62 -22.27 -3.37
C LYS A 6 -2.37 -21.22 -2.29
N VAL A 7 -3.41 -20.42 -2.04
CA VAL A 7 -3.49 -19.32 -1.05
C VAL A 7 -2.74 -18.05 -1.47
N ILE A 8 -3.44 -16.92 -1.34
CA ILE A 8 -3.02 -15.58 -1.75
C ILE A 8 -3.15 -14.69 -0.52
N PHE A 9 -2.03 -14.18 -0.02
CA PHE A 9 -2.03 -13.08 0.94
C PHE A 9 -1.31 -11.89 0.32
N PHE A 10 -2.00 -10.74 0.28
CA PHE A 10 -1.48 -9.48 -0.21
C PHE A 10 -1.48 -8.50 0.96
N ASP A 11 -0.29 -8.03 1.33
CA ASP A 11 -0.16 -6.96 2.30
C ASP A 11 0.05 -5.63 1.57
N SER A 12 -0.96 -4.75 1.67
CA SER A 12 -0.93 -3.40 1.10
C SER A 12 -0.18 -2.39 1.98
N SER A 13 0.17 -2.77 3.21
CA SER A 13 0.69 -1.85 4.24
C SER A 13 2.22 -1.80 4.31
N GLY A 14 2.90 -2.85 3.84
CA GLY A 14 4.37 -2.91 3.82
C GLY A 14 5.03 -2.07 2.71
N GLU A 15 6.28 -1.65 2.94
CA GLU A 15 7.13 -1.03 1.90
C GLU A 15 7.48 -1.99 0.76
N ILE A 16 7.51 -3.30 1.05
CA ILE A 16 7.73 -4.36 0.08
C ILE A 16 6.43 -5.14 -0.02
N THR A 17 5.82 -5.12 -1.21
CA THR A 17 4.66 -5.96 -1.52
C THR A 17 5.11 -7.41 -1.56
N LYS A 18 4.93 -8.12 -0.44
CA LYS A 18 5.22 -9.55 -0.35
C LYS A 18 3.95 -10.32 -0.68
N LEU A 19 3.96 -11.02 -1.79
CA LEU A 19 2.95 -12.03 -2.11
C LEU A 19 3.44 -13.37 -1.57
N TRP A 20 2.65 -14.00 -0.71
CA TRP A 20 2.94 -15.30 -0.12
C TRP A 20 2.19 -16.38 -0.90
N PHE A 21 2.90 -17.38 -1.40
CA PHE A 21 2.30 -18.52 -2.10
C PHE A 21 2.62 -19.79 -1.35
N ASN A 22 1.63 -20.65 -1.07
CA ASN A 22 1.93 -22.03 -0.73
C ASN A 22 2.05 -22.82 -2.03
N ILE A 23 3.26 -23.34 -2.27
CA ILE A 23 3.58 -24.11 -3.47
C ILE A 23 3.56 -25.59 -3.12
N LEU A 24 2.90 -26.38 -3.95
CA LEU A 24 3.05 -27.83 -3.97
C LEU A 24 3.90 -28.23 -5.19
N ASN A 25 5.05 -28.86 -4.97
CA ASN A 25 5.87 -29.40 -6.05
C ASN A 25 5.26 -30.71 -6.57
N THR A 26 4.75 -30.70 -7.80
CA THR A 26 4.14 -31.90 -8.43
C THR A 26 5.04 -32.60 -9.43
N ASP A 27 5.91 -31.89 -10.14
CA ASP A 27 6.43 -32.44 -11.41
C ASP A 27 7.91 -32.84 -11.40
N TYR A 28 8.78 -32.20 -10.58
CA TYR A 28 10.22 -32.48 -10.54
C TYR A 28 10.82 -32.29 -9.14
N GLN A 29 11.72 -33.19 -8.74
CA GLN A 29 12.52 -33.03 -7.52
C GLN A 29 13.62 -31.99 -7.76
N LEU A 30 13.56 -30.87 -7.04
CA LEU A 30 14.62 -29.87 -7.02
C LEU A 30 15.74 -30.34 -6.08
N PRO A 31 17.00 -29.94 -6.32
CA PRO A 31 18.15 -30.36 -5.50
C PRO A 31 18.01 -30.00 -4.01
N HIS A 32 17.21 -28.98 -3.67
CA HIS A 32 17.00 -28.54 -2.29
C HIS A 32 15.53 -28.55 -1.86
N VAL A 33 14.62 -29.11 -2.66
CA VAL A 33 13.18 -29.06 -2.36
C VAL A 33 12.53 -30.41 -2.56
N MET A 34 11.95 -30.92 -1.47
CA MET A 34 11.22 -32.20 -1.47
C MET A 34 9.95 -32.09 -2.32
N LEU A 35 9.62 -33.18 -3.03
CA LEU A 35 8.35 -33.32 -3.73
C LEU A 35 7.19 -33.27 -2.72
N GLY A 36 6.13 -32.54 -3.03
CA GLY A 36 4.97 -32.37 -2.13
C GLY A 36 5.19 -31.47 -0.90
N GLY A 37 6.37 -30.85 -0.73
CA GLY A 37 6.63 -29.89 0.34
C GLY A 37 5.90 -28.55 0.12
N TYR A 38 5.36 -27.96 1.19
CA TYR A 38 4.82 -26.60 1.17
C TYR A 38 5.93 -25.58 1.34
N HIS A 39 6.02 -24.65 0.40
CA HIS A 39 6.97 -23.53 0.48
C HIS A 39 6.26 -22.21 0.32
N THR A 40 6.71 -21.22 1.08
CA THR A 40 6.36 -19.83 0.85
C THR A 40 7.31 -19.22 -0.17
N PHE A 41 6.77 -18.73 -1.28
CA PHE A 41 7.50 -17.85 -2.19
C PHE A 41 7.12 -16.39 -1.93
N VAL A 42 8.10 -15.49 -1.95
CA VAL A 42 7.91 -14.03 -1.83
C VAL A 42 8.33 -13.39 -3.15
N ILE A 43 7.42 -12.65 -3.77
CA ILE A 43 7.73 -11.85 -4.96
C ILE A 43 8.31 -10.50 -4.53
N GLU A 44 9.40 -10.11 -5.15
CA GLU A 44 10.01 -8.79 -5.02
C GLU A 44 9.83 -7.98 -6.30
N LEU A 45 9.84 -6.65 -6.18
CA LEU A 45 9.78 -5.75 -7.32
C LEU A 45 11.03 -5.92 -8.21
N GLY A 46 10.84 -5.94 -9.54
CA GLY A 46 11.94 -6.06 -10.50
C GLY A 46 12.34 -7.50 -10.85
N ARG A 47 11.82 -8.51 -10.13
CA ARG A 47 12.04 -9.92 -10.49
C ARG A 47 11.11 -10.34 -11.63
N LEU A 48 11.68 -10.91 -12.70
CA LEU A 48 10.90 -11.48 -13.80
C LEU A 48 10.19 -12.76 -13.34
N LEU A 49 8.91 -12.87 -13.68
CA LEU A 49 8.05 -14.00 -13.35
C LEU A 49 7.28 -14.47 -14.58
N THR A 50 7.02 -15.77 -14.66
CA THR A 50 6.19 -16.37 -15.70
C THR A 50 4.98 -17.03 -15.04
N ILE A 51 3.78 -16.57 -15.39
CA ILE A 51 2.53 -17.13 -14.90
C ILE A 51 1.99 -18.06 -15.98
N LYS A 52 1.61 -19.29 -15.60
CA LYS A 52 0.92 -20.24 -16.47
C LYS A 52 -0.45 -20.53 -15.87
N LYS A 53 -1.49 -20.47 -16.71
CA LYS A 53 -2.88 -20.77 -16.38
C LYS A 53 -3.43 -21.63 -17.51
N ASP A 54 -4.24 -22.63 -17.19
CA ASP A 54 -4.78 -23.55 -18.20
C ASP A 54 -5.65 -22.83 -19.24
N LYS A 55 -6.36 -21.78 -18.81
CA LYS A 55 -7.18 -20.95 -19.68
C LYS A 55 -7.09 -19.49 -19.27
N TRP A 56 -6.69 -18.64 -20.21
CA TRP A 56 -6.74 -17.19 -20.05
C TRP A 56 -8.06 -16.66 -20.57
N GLU A 57 -8.75 -15.90 -19.75
CA GLU A 57 -10.00 -15.23 -20.12
C GLU A 57 -9.74 -13.76 -20.48
N TRP A 58 -10.71 -13.14 -21.15
CA TRP A 58 -10.61 -11.73 -21.56
C TRP A 58 -10.36 -10.79 -20.37
N ILE A 59 -10.99 -11.08 -19.22
CA ILE A 59 -10.83 -10.30 -17.99
C ILE A 59 -9.38 -10.34 -17.46
N ASP A 60 -8.70 -11.49 -17.60
CA ASP A 60 -7.31 -11.63 -17.20
C ASP A 60 -6.41 -10.75 -18.07
N TYR A 61 -6.68 -10.70 -19.39
CA TYR A 61 -5.96 -9.86 -20.33
C TYR A 61 -6.17 -8.36 -20.05
N GLU A 62 -7.41 -7.95 -19.76
CA GLU A 62 -7.69 -6.57 -19.34
C GLU A 62 -6.97 -6.20 -18.05
N CYS A 63 -6.95 -7.11 -17.08
CA CYS A 63 -6.25 -6.88 -15.81
C CYS A 63 -4.74 -6.71 -16.02
N LEU A 64 -4.11 -7.55 -16.86
CA LEU A 64 -2.70 -7.40 -17.24
C LEU A 64 -2.44 -6.07 -17.96
N LYS A 65 -3.35 -5.66 -18.85
CA LYS A 65 -3.25 -4.39 -19.56
C LYS A 65 -3.32 -3.21 -18.59
N ARG A 66 -4.26 -3.23 -17.63
CA ARG A 66 -4.38 -2.19 -16.58
C ARG A 66 -3.15 -2.16 -15.67
N ALA A 67 -2.62 -3.32 -15.28
CA ALA A 67 -1.43 -3.42 -14.44
C ALA A 67 -0.17 -2.85 -15.13
N LYS A 68 -0.06 -2.97 -16.46
CA LYS A 68 1.05 -2.38 -17.23
C LYS A 68 1.11 -0.85 -17.14
N PHE A 69 -0.04 -0.18 -17.02
CA PHE A 69 -0.13 1.29 -16.99
C PHE A 69 -0.14 1.88 -15.57
N SER A 70 -0.20 1.06 -14.52
CA SER A 70 -0.25 1.56 -13.12
C SER A 70 1.07 2.14 -12.61
N SER A 71 2.11 2.23 -13.47
CA SER A 71 3.31 3.00 -13.16
C SER A 71 3.11 4.51 -13.34
N LEU A 72 1.97 4.96 -13.86
CA LEU A 72 1.62 6.37 -13.81
C LEU A 72 1.20 6.73 -12.39
N SER A 73 2.01 7.62 -11.82
CA SER A 73 1.86 8.41 -10.60
C SER A 73 0.48 8.43 -9.94
N ALA A 74 0.50 8.55 -8.60
CA ALA A 74 -0.67 8.89 -7.79
C ALA A 74 -1.51 10.00 -8.46
N GLU A 75 -2.79 9.71 -8.74
CA GLU A 75 -3.68 10.66 -9.41
C GLU A 75 -4.14 11.76 -8.46
N MET A 76 -4.30 11.43 -7.17
CA MET A 76 -4.86 12.36 -6.19
C MET A 76 -4.32 12.13 -4.78
N ALA A 77 -3.97 13.24 -4.12
CA ALA A 77 -3.75 13.30 -2.69
C ALA A 77 -5.05 13.71 -1.98
N VAL A 78 -5.44 12.99 -0.94
CA VAL A 78 -6.64 13.28 -0.14
C VAL A 78 -6.24 13.46 1.32
N ILE A 79 -6.54 14.63 1.87
CA ILE A 79 -6.29 14.97 3.26
C ILE A 79 -7.64 15.16 3.95
N LEU A 80 -7.93 14.30 4.92
CA LEU A 80 -9.14 14.39 5.74
C LEU A 80 -8.74 14.98 7.10
N VAL A 81 -9.15 16.23 7.34
CA VAL A 81 -8.85 16.95 8.59
C VAL A 81 -10.11 17.06 9.43
N SER A 82 -10.05 16.53 10.65
CA SER A 82 -11.01 16.74 11.73
C SER A 82 -10.30 17.38 12.93
N CYS A 83 -11.08 17.83 13.91
CA CYS A 83 -10.56 18.51 15.11
C CYS A 83 -9.60 17.65 15.94
N ASP A 84 -9.74 16.32 15.91
CA ASP A 84 -9.02 15.36 16.76
C ASP A 84 -8.30 14.28 15.94
N TYR A 85 -8.37 14.38 14.61
CA TYR A 85 -7.84 13.37 13.71
C TYR A 85 -7.56 13.94 12.33
N CYS A 86 -6.36 13.68 11.82
CA CYS A 86 -6.01 13.87 10.42
C CYS A 86 -5.63 12.53 9.82
N SER A 87 -6.08 12.29 8.59
CA SER A 87 -5.54 11.19 7.79
C SER A 87 -5.20 11.65 6.39
N ILE A 88 -3.99 11.30 5.97
CA ILE A 88 -3.42 11.67 4.68
C ILE A 88 -3.34 10.40 3.85
N HIS A 89 -3.97 10.43 2.68
CA HIS A 89 -4.06 9.31 1.76
C HIS A 89 -3.55 9.71 0.39
N ILE A 90 -2.91 8.77 -0.29
CA ILE A 90 -2.69 8.82 -1.72
C ILE A 90 -3.67 7.85 -2.37
N VAL A 91 -4.35 8.31 -3.40
CA VAL A 91 -5.26 7.52 -4.21
C VAL A 91 -4.63 7.40 -5.60
N GLY A 92 -4.21 6.18 -5.93
CA GLY A 92 -3.87 5.79 -7.29
C GLY A 92 -5.03 5.02 -7.92
N ASN A 93 -4.93 4.80 -9.23
CA ASN A 93 -5.97 4.16 -10.04
C ASN A 93 -6.43 2.78 -9.50
N ASN A 94 -5.49 1.99 -8.97
CA ASN A 94 -5.78 0.63 -8.48
C ASN A 94 -5.75 0.49 -6.96
N GLN A 95 -5.13 1.44 -6.24
CA GLN A 95 -4.86 1.29 -4.80
C GLN A 95 -4.91 2.64 -4.10
N LYS A 96 -5.49 2.63 -2.90
CA LYS A 96 -5.34 3.70 -1.92
C LYS A 96 -4.28 3.32 -0.90
N LYS A 97 -3.40 4.25 -0.58
CA LYS A 97 -2.41 4.09 0.48
C LYS A 97 -2.62 5.18 1.52
N THR A 98 -2.87 4.78 2.77
CA THR A 98 -2.80 5.71 3.88
C THR A 98 -1.32 5.96 4.19
N LEU A 99 -0.91 7.21 4.06
CA LEU A 99 0.47 7.63 4.32
C LEU A 99 0.70 7.90 5.79
N HIS A 100 -0.23 8.65 6.40
CA HIS A 100 -0.05 9.12 7.77
C HIS A 100 -1.38 9.35 8.47
N ARG A 101 -1.34 9.21 9.79
CA ARG A 101 -2.47 9.43 10.69
C ARG A 101 -1.98 10.23 11.89
N ILE A 102 -2.54 11.43 12.07
CA ILE A 102 -2.19 12.32 13.18
C ILE A 102 -3.38 12.36 14.12
N LYS A 103 -3.13 12.13 15.42
CA LYS A 103 -4.14 12.21 16.48
C LYS A 103 -3.71 13.25 17.51
N PRO A 104 -4.02 14.54 17.31
CA PRO A 104 -3.66 15.58 18.27
C PRO A 104 -4.53 15.48 19.53
N ASN A 105 -3.93 15.70 20.69
CA ASN A 105 -4.67 15.84 21.95
C ASN A 105 -5.11 17.31 22.13
N ILE A 106 -6.21 17.71 21.48
CA ILE A 106 -6.72 19.08 21.57
C ILE A 106 -7.66 19.21 22.77
N PRO A 107 -7.35 20.09 23.75
CA PRO A 107 -8.23 20.29 24.90
C PRO A 107 -9.58 20.88 24.49
N LYS A 108 -10.64 20.47 25.21
CA LYS A 108 -11.98 21.03 25.07
C LYS A 108 -11.96 22.54 25.34
N LYS A 109 -12.89 23.27 24.73
CA LYS A 109 -13.03 24.72 24.92
C LYS A 109 -13.29 25.00 26.40
N ASN A 110 -12.38 25.70 27.07
CA ASN A 110 -12.52 26.08 28.47
C ASN A 110 -12.37 27.59 28.60
N LYS A 111 -13.23 28.25 29.39
CA LYS A 111 -13.21 29.70 29.62
C LYS A 111 -11.91 30.16 30.29
N ASN A 112 -11.28 29.30 31.10
CA ASN A 112 -10.18 29.71 31.96
C ASN A 112 -8.81 29.76 31.25
N PHE A 113 -8.62 28.99 30.16
CA PHE A 113 -7.33 28.89 29.47
C PHE A 113 -7.49 28.74 27.94
N PRO A 114 -7.99 29.77 27.24
CA PRO A 114 -8.16 29.74 25.78
C PRO A 114 -6.83 29.52 25.03
N ASN A 115 -5.75 30.13 25.50
CA ASN A 115 -4.44 30.12 24.83
C ASN A 115 -3.84 28.72 24.63
N LYS A 116 -4.13 27.76 25.52
CA LYS A 116 -3.61 26.38 25.39
C LYS A 116 -4.25 25.64 24.22
N ARG A 117 -5.53 25.90 23.94
CA ARG A 117 -6.25 25.31 22.81
C ARG A 117 -5.73 25.88 21.50
N ASP A 118 -5.57 27.20 21.42
CA ASP A 118 -5.12 27.86 20.18
C ASP A 118 -3.70 27.45 19.81
N SER A 119 -2.82 27.30 20.81
CA SER A 119 -1.47 26.76 20.60
C SER A 119 -1.50 25.30 20.13
N ALA A 120 -2.33 24.44 20.73
CA ALA A 120 -2.46 23.04 20.31
C ALA A 120 -3.00 22.91 18.87
N VAL A 121 -3.99 23.72 18.50
CA VAL A 121 -4.53 23.77 17.14
C VAL A 121 -3.48 24.27 16.14
N SER A 122 -2.72 25.32 16.48
CA SER A 122 -1.64 25.83 15.63
C SER A 122 -0.57 24.76 15.40
N ASN A 123 -0.17 24.04 16.44
CA ASN A 123 0.83 22.97 16.32
C ASN A 123 0.32 21.81 15.47
N TYR A 124 -0.95 21.43 15.61
CA TYR A 124 -1.57 20.40 14.78
C TYR A 124 -1.54 20.76 13.29
N PHE A 125 -1.92 21.99 12.92
CA PHE A 125 -1.83 22.42 11.52
C PHE A 125 -0.40 22.54 11.01
N LYS A 126 0.56 22.92 11.85
CA LYS A 126 1.99 22.92 11.49
C LYS A 126 2.50 21.51 11.19
N GLU A 127 2.07 20.52 11.97
CA GLU A 127 2.43 19.12 11.76
C GLU A 127 1.82 18.56 10.46
N ILE A 128 0.57 18.90 10.15
CA ILE A 128 -0.05 18.55 8.86
C ILE A 128 0.73 19.20 7.71
N TYR A 129 1.02 20.50 7.82
CA TYR A 129 1.72 21.25 6.77
C TYR A 129 3.13 20.70 6.52
N SER A 130 3.90 20.43 7.58
CA SER A 130 5.25 19.88 7.44
C SER A 130 5.24 18.51 6.77
N TYR A 131 4.26 17.66 7.11
CA TYR A 131 4.10 16.37 6.44
C TYR A 131 3.80 16.53 4.95
N VAL A 132 2.86 17.42 4.62
CA VAL A 132 2.46 17.64 3.22
C VAL A 132 3.60 18.21 2.39
N ALA A 133 4.32 19.22 2.91
CA ALA A 133 5.43 19.85 2.21
C ALA A 133 6.60 18.90 1.95
N ASN A 134 6.87 17.97 2.87
CA ASN A 134 7.97 17.00 2.72
C ASN A 134 7.61 15.80 1.86
N PHE A 135 6.35 15.36 1.89
CA PHE A 135 5.94 14.11 1.24
C PHE A 135 5.43 14.30 -0.19
N PHE A 136 4.76 15.42 -0.48
CA PHE A 136 4.23 15.69 -1.81
C PHE A 136 5.21 16.53 -2.61
N ASN A 137 5.70 15.96 -3.71
CA ASN A 137 6.42 16.73 -4.71
C ASN A 137 5.40 17.41 -5.63
N PHE A 138 5.31 18.73 -5.55
CA PHE A 138 4.41 19.54 -6.38
C PHE A 138 5.08 20.05 -7.67
N GLU A 139 6.37 19.76 -7.92
CA GLU A 139 7.15 20.29 -9.06
C GLU A 139 6.82 19.65 -10.43
N GLY A 140 5.58 19.21 -10.64
CA GLY A 140 5.15 18.55 -11.88
C GLY A 140 3.76 18.95 -12.38
N PHE A 141 3.24 20.10 -11.94
CA PHE A 141 2.08 20.76 -12.55
C PHE A 141 2.51 21.81 -13.58
#